data_AF-A0A961JIX5-F1
#
_entry.id   AF-A0A961JIX5-F1
#
_cell.length_a   1.000
_cell.length_b   1.000
_cell.length_c   1.000
_cell.angle_alpha   90.00
_cell.angle_beta   90.00
_cell.angle_gamma   90.00
#
_symmetry.space_group_name_H-M   'P 1'
#
loop_
_entity.id
_entity.type
_entity.pdbx_description
1 polymer ?
#
loop_
_entity_poly.entity_id
_entity_poly.type
_entity_poly.pdbx_seq_one_letter_code
_entity_poly.pdbx_strand_id
1 'polypeptide(L)'
;FDKICGIQRNGKRYRGNLVPTLVYNYGVEVGGDDGQGEFDQIASFRRFLLFARDTIRWRRPMEPDIHWSAMAGHVGTFIANGGTYDRIFWTEKFDEGMGQVLDSIETPHRVDLKAIPRFNESEGHGPKRLHPVEDYFDDLSMHLVYEIYKRDFQLFRYDFENPANKMPVGEIDLAEVHAKLGG
;
A
#
# COMPACT_ATOMS: atom_id res chain seq x y z
N PHE A 1 9.42 -1.32 -5.46
CA PHE A 1 9.26 0.03 -6.03
C PHE A 1 7.82 0.24 -6.44
N ASP A 2 7.25 1.43 -6.20
CA ASP A 2 5.88 1.77 -6.59
C ASP A 2 5.72 1.70 -8.13
N LYS A 3 4.50 1.42 -8.60
CA LYS A 3 4.12 1.35 -10.02
C LYS A 3 4.35 2.66 -10.78
N ILE A 4 4.48 3.80 -10.09
CA ILE A 4 4.87 5.07 -10.73
C ILE A 4 6.37 5.08 -11.11
N CYS A 5 7.20 4.34 -10.38
CA CYS A 5 8.65 4.21 -10.61
C CYS A 5 9.01 3.01 -11.49
N GLY A 6 8.07 2.13 -11.85
CA GLY A 6 8.28 0.98 -12.74
C GLY A 6 7.45 1.03 -14.03
N ILE A 7 7.81 0.19 -15.00
CA ILE A 7 7.02 -0.01 -16.22
C ILE A 7 5.95 -1.07 -15.95
N GLN A 8 4.71 -0.80 -16.33
CA GLN A 8 3.63 -1.77 -16.24
C GLN A 8 3.63 -2.71 -17.46
N ARG A 9 2.84 -3.79 -17.42
CA ARG A 9 2.69 -4.72 -18.55
C ARG A 9 2.29 -4.05 -19.88
N ASN A 10 1.62 -2.90 -19.81
CA ASN A 10 1.23 -2.12 -20.99
C ASN A 10 2.38 -1.28 -21.59
N GLY A 11 3.61 -1.41 -21.07
CA GLY A 11 4.79 -0.66 -21.50
C GLY A 11 4.83 0.79 -21.01
N LYS A 12 3.95 1.19 -20.08
CA LYS A 12 3.86 2.57 -19.56
C LYS A 12 3.99 2.60 -18.04
N ARG A 13 4.39 3.76 -17.51
CA ARG A 13 4.40 4.03 -16.07
C ARG A 13 2.98 4.34 -15.57
N TYR A 14 2.65 3.88 -14.36
CA TYR A 14 1.42 4.32 -13.71
C TYR A 14 1.48 5.83 -13.48
N ARG A 15 0.46 6.58 -13.93
CA ARG A 15 0.47 8.05 -13.90
C ARG A 15 1.77 8.66 -14.47
N GLY A 16 2.25 8.14 -15.60
CA GLY A 16 3.50 8.58 -16.23
C GLY A 16 3.59 10.10 -16.50
N ASN A 17 2.45 10.78 -16.63
CA ASN A 17 2.39 12.24 -16.75
C ASN A 17 2.89 13.00 -15.49
N LEU A 18 2.99 12.35 -14.33
CA LEU A 18 3.50 12.93 -13.09
C LEU A 18 5.00 12.70 -12.89
N VAL A 19 5.63 11.84 -13.69
CA VAL A 19 7.07 11.55 -13.59
C VAL A 19 7.92 12.83 -13.69
N PRO A 20 7.66 13.76 -14.63
CA PRO A 20 8.40 15.03 -14.66
C PRO A 20 8.26 15.84 -13.35
N THR A 21 7.06 15.84 -12.75
CA THR A 21 6.80 16.52 -11.46
C THR A 21 7.55 15.87 -10.31
N LEU A 22 7.57 14.54 -10.24
CA LEU A 22 8.31 13.76 -9.25
C LEU A 22 9.82 14.00 -9.34
N VAL A 23 10.36 13.97 -10.56
CA VAL A 23 11.79 14.23 -10.81
C VAL A 23 12.13 15.68 -10.44
N TYR A 24 11.36 16.66 -10.95
CA TYR A 24 11.71 18.07 -10.81
C TYR A 24 11.46 18.63 -9.39
N ASN A 25 10.31 18.36 -8.79
CA ASN A 25 9.94 18.96 -7.50
C ASN A 25 10.40 18.13 -6.30
N TYR A 26 10.46 16.81 -6.44
CA TYR A 26 10.76 15.90 -5.34
C TYR A 26 12.14 15.24 -5.46
N GLY A 27 12.79 15.29 -6.63
CA GLY A 27 14.08 14.65 -6.86
C GLY A 27 13.99 13.13 -6.87
N VAL A 28 12.85 12.56 -7.26
CA VAL A 28 12.67 11.10 -7.37
C VAL A 28 13.36 10.60 -8.63
N GLU A 29 14.23 9.62 -8.48
CA GLU A 29 14.86 8.92 -9.61
C GLU A 29 14.07 7.65 -9.96
N VAL A 30 13.82 7.44 -11.25
CA VAL A 30 12.95 6.36 -11.75
C VAL A 30 13.66 5.36 -12.65
N GLY A 31 15.00 5.38 -12.71
CA GLY A 31 15.80 4.48 -13.55
C GLY A 31 15.71 4.79 -15.05
N GLY A 32 15.62 6.06 -15.44
CA GLY A 32 15.53 6.48 -16.85
C GLY A 32 14.16 6.24 -17.48
N ASP A 33 14.08 6.31 -18.81
CA ASP A 33 12.81 6.23 -19.54
C ASP A 33 12.14 4.85 -19.42
N ASP A 34 12.93 3.78 -19.46
CA ASP A 34 12.49 2.38 -19.38
C ASP A 34 12.49 1.81 -17.95
N GLY A 35 12.96 2.58 -16.97
CA GLY A 35 12.99 2.19 -15.56
C GLY A 35 14.02 1.13 -15.18
N GLN A 36 14.98 0.86 -16.07
CA GLN A 36 16.02 -0.16 -15.86
C GLN A 36 17.39 0.42 -15.53
N GLY A 37 17.58 1.73 -15.65
CA GLY A 37 18.83 2.39 -15.26
C GLY A 37 19.11 2.25 -13.76
N GLU A 38 20.38 2.24 -13.40
CA GLU A 38 20.81 2.29 -11.99
C GLU A 38 20.51 3.66 -11.38
N PHE A 39 20.09 3.68 -10.12
CA PHE A 39 19.84 4.89 -9.33
C PHE A 39 19.89 4.55 -7.84
N ASP A 40 20.01 5.58 -6.99
CA ASP A 40 19.93 5.41 -5.55
C ASP A 40 18.49 5.10 -5.12
N GLN A 41 18.21 3.82 -4.93
CA GLN A 41 16.89 3.33 -4.57
C GLN A 41 16.41 3.85 -3.21
N ILE A 42 17.31 3.98 -2.24
CA ILE A 42 16.98 4.44 -0.89
C ILE A 42 16.61 5.91 -0.96
N ALA A 43 17.46 6.74 -1.56
CA ALA A 43 17.20 8.17 -1.70
C ALA A 43 15.91 8.42 -2.46
N SER A 44 15.70 7.75 -3.60
CA SER A 44 14.49 7.89 -4.42
C SER A 44 13.21 7.52 -3.66
N PHE A 45 13.22 6.42 -2.90
CA PHE A 45 12.08 6.04 -2.05
C PHE A 45 11.75 7.10 -1.00
N ARG A 46 12.76 7.62 -0.30
CA ARG A 46 12.55 8.65 0.74
C ARG A 46 12.01 9.96 0.15
N ARG A 47 12.45 10.32 -1.07
CA ARG A 47 11.86 11.44 -1.83
C ARG A 47 10.42 11.17 -2.23
N PHE A 48 10.12 9.95 -2.64
CA PHE A 48 8.75 9.55 -2.96
C PHE A 48 7.81 9.62 -1.75
N LEU A 49 8.28 9.28 -0.54
CA LEU A 49 7.47 9.42 0.68
C LEU A 49 7.03 10.87 0.94
N LEU A 50 7.88 11.85 0.61
CA LEU A 50 7.50 13.27 0.70
C LEU A 50 6.36 13.58 -0.27
N PHE A 51 6.45 13.12 -1.52
CA PHE A 51 5.36 13.27 -2.48
C PHE A 51 4.08 12.59 -1.99
N ALA A 52 4.16 11.33 -1.53
CA ALA A 52 3.00 10.61 -1.03
C ALA A 52 2.34 11.36 0.14
N ARG A 53 3.13 11.78 1.15
CA ARG A 53 2.64 12.61 2.25
C ARG A 53 1.93 13.86 1.73
N ASP A 54 2.56 14.60 0.82
CA ASP A 54 2.00 15.87 0.33
C ASP A 54 0.66 15.67 -0.38
N THR A 55 0.53 14.63 -1.20
CA THR A 55 -0.73 14.30 -1.85
C THR A 55 -1.81 13.93 -0.84
N ILE A 56 -1.47 13.15 0.20
CA ILE A 56 -2.44 12.66 1.19
C ILE A 56 -2.87 13.76 2.16
N ARG A 57 -1.91 14.55 2.66
CA ARG A 57 -2.13 15.56 3.70
C ARG A 57 -2.63 16.88 3.14
N TRP A 58 -2.08 17.28 2.00
CA TRP A 58 -2.30 18.62 1.44
C TRP A 58 -2.94 18.62 0.04
N ARG A 59 -3.22 17.44 -0.53
CA ARG A 59 -3.84 17.31 -1.86
C ARG A 59 -3.06 18.07 -2.94
N ARG A 60 -1.73 18.06 -2.82
CA ARG A 60 -0.80 18.73 -3.74
C ARG A 60 0.37 17.79 -4.03
N PRO A 61 0.90 17.79 -5.27
CA PRO A 61 0.42 18.52 -6.45
C PRO A 61 -0.83 17.89 -7.09
N MET A 62 -1.37 16.82 -6.50
CA MET A 62 -2.58 16.13 -6.95
C MET A 62 -3.40 15.64 -5.75
N GLU A 63 -4.65 15.23 -6.03
CA GLU A 63 -5.47 14.49 -5.07
C GLU A 63 -4.81 13.18 -4.63
N PRO A 64 -5.08 12.68 -3.42
CA PRO A 64 -4.54 11.41 -2.95
C PRO A 64 -4.87 10.27 -3.92
N ASP A 65 -3.88 9.44 -4.23
CA ASP A 65 -4.10 8.24 -5.01
C ASP A 65 -4.48 7.06 -4.11
N ILE A 66 -5.37 6.22 -4.60
CA ILE A 66 -5.82 5.02 -3.87
C ILE A 66 -4.67 4.03 -3.58
N HIS A 67 -3.57 4.05 -4.33
CA HIS A 67 -2.46 3.12 -4.14
C HIS A 67 -1.60 3.43 -2.90
N TRP A 68 -1.62 4.67 -2.41
CA TRP A 68 -0.88 5.10 -1.23
C TRP A 68 -1.75 5.80 -0.20
N SER A 69 -3.07 5.84 -0.41
CA SER A 69 -3.99 6.32 0.63
C SER A 69 -4.15 5.26 1.73
N ALA A 70 -4.28 5.71 2.97
CA ALA A 70 -4.46 4.82 4.12
C ALA A 70 -5.74 3.99 4.00
N MET A 71 -5.67 2.70 4.30
CA MET A 71 -6.80 1.77 4.27
C MET A 71 -7.89 2.17 5.25
N ALA A 72 -7.54 2.74 6.41
CA ALA A 72 -8.52 3.27 7.36
C ALA A 72 -9.41 4.36 6.74
N GLY A 73 -8.92 5.13 5.77
CA GLY A 73 -9.73 6.10 5.03
C GLY A 73 -10.76 5.42 4.12
N HIS A 74 -10.34 4.39 3.39
CA HIS A 74 -11.21 3.63 2.50
C HIS A 74 -12.29 2.84 3.28
N VAL A 75 -11.86 2.10 4.29
CA VAL A 75 -12.73 1.33 5.20
C VAL A 75 -13.67 2.27 5.95
N GLY A 76 -13.16 3.39 6.46
CA GLY A 76 -13.97 4.37 7.19
C GLY A 76 -15.02 5.06 6.33
N THR A 77 -14.74 5.29 5.04
CA THR A 77 -15.76 5.85 4.13
C THR A 77 -16.99 4.94 4.06
N PHE A 78 -16.82 3.62 3.97
CA PHE A 78 -17.95 2.70 3.96
C PHE A 78 -18.69 2.67 5.31
N ILE A 79 -17.96 2.62 6.43
CA ILE A 79 -18.55 2.57 7.78
C ILE A 79 -19.33 3.84 8.10
N ALA A 80 -18.75 5.02 7.84
CA ALA A 80 -19.39 6.31 8.09
C ALA A 80 -20.68 6.51 7.26
N ASN A 81 -20.88 5.73 6.20
CA ASN A 81 -22.09 5.72 5.39
C ASN A 81 -23.08 4.60 5.80
N GLY A 82 -22.93 4.04 7.00
CA GLY A 82 -23.82 3.02 7.56
C GLY A 82 -23.45 1.58 7.21
N GLY A 83 -22.33 1.37 6.54
CA GLY A 83 -21.79 0.04 6.25
C GLY A 83 -21.20 -0.64 7.48
N THR A 84 -21.23 -1.97 7.50
CA THR A 84 -20.51 -2.79 8.50
C THR A 84 -19.75 -3.90 7.79
N TYR A 85 -18.63 -4.32 8.39
CA TYR A 85 -17.81 -5.43 7.90
C TYR A 85 -17.99 -6.61 8.83
N ASP A 86 -18.39 -7.76 8.30
CA ASP A 86 -18.39 -9.02 9.05
C ASP A 86 -16.98 -9.57 9.26
N ARG A 87 -16.06 -9.26 8.33
CA ARG A 87 -14.66 -9.70 8.36
C ARG A 87 -13.74 -8.69 7.69
N ILE A 88 -12.55 -8.53 8.26
CA ILE A 88 -11.38 -7.89 7.65
C ILE A 88 -10.20 -8.83 7.92
N PHE A 89 -9.39 -9.12 6.90
CA PHE A 89 -8.21 -9.98 7.02
C PHE A 89 -7.07 -9.45 6.16
N TRP A 90 -5.85 -9.85 6.51
CA TRP A 90 -4.63 -9.40 5.86
C TRP A 90 -4.34 -10.13 4.56
N THR A 91 -3.68 -9.45 3.63
CA THR A 91 -3.24 -10.06 2.37
C THR A 91 -2.19 -11.14 2.61
N GLU A 92 -1.36 -10.99 3.65
CA GLU A 92 -0.38 -11.99 4.09
C GLU A 92 -1.03 -13.31 4.52
N LYS A 93 -2.31 -13.28 4.91
CA LYS A 93 -3.14 -14.42 5.29
C LYS A 93 -4.35 -14.59 4.34
N PHE A 94 -4.19 -14.22 3.07
CA PHE A 94 -5.28 -14.18 2.10
C PHE A 94 -6.05 -15.51 2.01
N ASP A 95 -5.37 -16.64 1.85
CA ASP A 95 -6.03 -17.94 1.68
C ASP A 95 -6.87 -18.33 2.91
N GLU A 96 -6.36 -18.06 4.11
CA GLU A 96 -7.07 -18.30 5.37
C GLU A 96 -8.30 -17.41 5.50
N GLY A 97 -8.13 -16.10 5.31
CA GLY A 97 -9.22 -15.13 5.40
C GLY A 97 -10.29 -15.34 4.34
N MET A 98 -9.89 -15.64 3.11
CA MET A 98 -10.82 -15.95 2.02
C MET A 98 -11.57 -17.25 2.26
N GLY A 99 -10.91 -18.27 2.85
CA GLY A 99 -11.59 -19.49 3.29
C GLY A 99 -12.73 -19.19 4.25
N GLN A 100 -12.49 -18.36 5.26
CA GLN A 100 -13.53 -17.94 6.22
C GLN A 100 -14.68 -17.17 5.56
N VAL A 101 -14.41 -16.36 4.53
CA VAL A 101 -15.45 -15.69 3.76
C VAL A 101 -16.30 -16.70 3.00
N LEU A 102 -15.66 -17.61 2.26
CA LEU A 102 -16.36 -18.65 1.48
C LEU A 102 -17.18 -19.59 2.36
N ASP A 103 -16.69 -19.93 3.56
CA ASP A 103 -17.42 -20.75 4.53
C ASP A 103 -18.66 -20.05 5.09
N SER A 104 -18.70 -18.71 5.04
CA SER A 104 -19.81 -17.90 5.56
C SER A 104 -20.89 -17.57 4.53
N ILE A 105 -20.71 -17.97 3.26
CA ILE A 105 -21.64 -17.65 2.18
C ILE A 105 -21.99 -18.89 1.37
N GLU A 106 -23.20 -18.90 0.80
CA GLU A 106 -23.56 -19.88 -0.22
C GLU A 106 -23.12 -19.38 -1.60
N THR A 107 -22.38 -20.21 -2.33
CA THR A 107 -21.92 -19.89 -3.68
C THR A 107 -22.61 -20.80 -4.71
N PRO A 108 -23.10 -20.26 -5.85
CA PRO A 108 -23.69 -21.09 -6.92
C PRO A 108 -22.71 -22.11 -7.51
N HIS A 109 -21.41 -21.77 -7.46
CA HIS A 109 -20.32 -22.61 -7.93
C HIS A 109 -19.25 -22.69 -6.86
N ARG A 110 -18.80 -23.91 -6.54
CA ARG A 110 -17.73 -24.12 -5.57
C ARG A 110 -16.45 -23.46 -6.06
N VAL A 111 -15.87 -22.63 -5.20
CA VAL A 111 -14.57 -22.00 -5.42
C VAL A 111 -13.49 -22.85 -4.77
N ASP A 112 -12.51 -23.29 -5.55
CA ASP A 112 -11.28 -23.92 -5.04
C ASP A 112 -10.16 -22.89 -5.01
N LEU A 113 -9.86 -22.36 -3.82
CA LEU A 113 -8.81 -21.35 -3.63
C LEU A 113 -7.43 -21.82 -4.10
N LYS A 114 -7.13 -23.13 -4.02
CA LYS A 114 -5.84 -23.67 -4.43
C LYS A 114 -5.65 -23.67 -5.94
N ALA A 115 -6.76 -23.67 -6.69
CA ALA A 115 -6.75 -23.62 -8.14
C ALA A 115 -6.69 -22.18 -8.69
N ILE A 116 -6.86 -21.16 -7.84
CA ILE A 116 -6.84 -19.76 -8.28
C ILE A 116 -5.39 -19.33 -8.55
N PRO A 117 -5.08 -18.84 -9.77
CA PRO A 117 -3.74 -18.33 -10.06
C PRO A 117 -3.48 -17.04 -9.27
N ARG A 118 -2.25 -16.89 -8.75
CA ARG A 118 -1.83 -15.63 -8.12
C ARG A 118 -1.80 -14.53 -9.18
N PHE A 119 -2.60 -13.49 -8.97
CA PHE A 119 -2.80 -12.43 -9.96
C PHE A 119 -1.75 -11.32 -9.93
N ASN A 120 -0.92 -11.26 -8.89
CA ASN A 120 -0.01 -10.13 -8.66
C ASN A 120 1.40 -10.40 -9.19
N GLU A 121 1.61 -10.22 -10.50
CA GLU A 121 2.93 -10.31 -11.13
C GLU A 121 3.62 -8.93 -11.27
N SER A 122 3.15 -7.89 -10.57
CA SER A 122 3.70 -6.53 -10.72
C SER A 122 5.14 -6.38 -10.27
N GLU A 123 5.68 -7.33 -9.47
CA GLU A 123 7.09 -7.35 -9.09
C GLU A 123 8.04 -7.59 -10.29
N GLY A 124 7.55 -8.13 -11.40
CA GLY A 124 8.40 -8.56 -12.52
C GLY A 124 8.88 -7.47 -13.48
N HIS A 125 8.31 -6.26 -13.44
CA HIS A 125 8.51 -5.23 -14.49
C HIS A 125 9.09 -3.90 -13.99
N GLY A 126 9.42 -3.82 -12.69
CA GLY A 126 10.08 -2.66 -12.09
C GLY A 126 11.52 -2.95 -11.65
N PRO A 127 12.26 -1.93 -11.20
CA PRO A 127 13.59 -2.14 -10.63
C PRO A 127 13.51 -3.09 -9.44
N LYS A 128 14.33 -4.15 -9.47
CA LYS A 128 14.43 -5.12 -8.37
C LYS A 128 14.95 -4.40 -7.13
N ARG A 129 14.38 -4.72 -5.97
CA ARG A 129 14.81 -4.15 -4.68
C ARG A 129 16.26 -4.57 -4.41
N LEU A 130 17.15 -3.59 -4.30
CA LEU A 130 18.59 -3.81 -4.09
C LEU A 130 18.96 -3.93 -2.60
N HIS A 131 18.16 -3.35 -1.71
CA HIS A 131 18.47 -3.28 -0.28
C HIS A 131 17.41 -4.01 0.58
N PRO A 132 17.76 -4.42 1.82
CA PRO A 132 16.79 -4.75 2.86
C PRO A 132 15.71 -3.66 3.04
N VAL A 133 14.53 -4.02 3.55
CA VAL A 133 13.40 -3.07 3.66
C VAL A 133 13.72 -1.95 4.64
N GLU A 134 14.28 -2.32 5.79
CA GLU A 134 14.68 -1.45 6.88
C GLU A 134 15.61 -0.31 6.43
N ASP A 135 16.51 -0.55 5.46
CA ASP A 135 17.45 0.46 4.95
C ASP A 135 16.73 1.64 4.27
N TYR A 136 15.50 1.43 3.77
CA TYR A 136 14.72 2.48 3.15
C TYR A 136 14.14 3.48 4.18
N PHE A 137 14.06 3.10 5.47
CA PHE A 137 13.38 3.87 6.50
C PHE A 137 14.35 4.45 7.54
N ASP A 138 14.79 5.70 7.32
CA ASP A 138 15.42 6.51 8.37
C ASP A 138 14.38 7.18 9.28
N ASP A 139 14.82 7.89 10.31
CA ASP A 139 13.95 8.58 11.28
C ASP A 139 12.89 9.47 10.61
N LEU A 140 13.28 10.21 9.57
CA LEU A 140 12.35 11.05 8.83
C LEU A 140 11.31 10.19 8.08
N SER A 141 11.76 9.17 7.37
CA SER A 141 10.88 8.29 6.60
C SER A 141 9.90 7.55 7.50
N MET A 142 10.37 7.07 8.66
CA MET A 142 9.54 6.49 9.71
C MET A 142 8.48 7.48 10.19
N HIS A 143 8.89 8.72 10.46
CA HIS A 143 7.96 9.77 10.88
C HIS A 143 6.89 10.06 9.81
N LEU A 144 7.27 10.19 8.53
CA LEU A 144 6.34 10.43 7.42
C LEU A 144 5.32 9.28 7.30
N VAL A 145 5.80 8.03 7.36
CA VAL A 145 4.96 6.83 7.29
C VAL A 145 4.00 6.77 8.47
N TYR A 146 4.46 7.10 9.68
CA TYR A 146 3.57 7.20 10.84
C TYR A 146 2.53 8.30 10.68
N GLU A 147 2.92 9.48 10.19
CA GLU A 147 1.98 10.59 9.97
C GLU A 147 0.83 10.18 9.03
N ILE A 148 1.15 9.43 7.97
CA ILE A 148 0.17 8.97 6.97
C ILE A 148 -0.66 7.80 7.50
N TYR A 149 -0.01 6.79 8.08
CA TYR A 149 -0.61 5.45 8.30
C TYR A 149 -0.79 5.06 9.76
N LYS A 150 -0.61 5.97 10.73
CA LYS A 150 -0.78 5.68 12.17
C LYS A 150 -2.05 4.86 12.49
N ARG A 151 -3.18 5.24 11.88
CA ARG A 151 -4.46 4.54 12.10
C ARG A 151 -4.42 3.11 11.57
N ASP A 152 -3.79 2.89 10.42
CA ASP A 152 -3.68 1.57 9.82
C ASP A 152 -2.83 0.64 10.70
N PHE A 153 -1.68 1.11 11.20
CA PHE A 153 -0.85 0.33 12.14
C PHE A 153 -1.64 -0.08 13.38
N GLN A 154 -2.42 0.86 13.95
CA GLN A 154 -3.16 0.63 15.18
C GLN A 154 -4.37 -0.29 14.99
N LEU A 155 -5.18 -0.05 13.95
CA LEU A 155 -6.44 -0.76 13.72
C LEU A 155 -6.23 -2.13 13.06
N PHE A 156 -5.28 -2.21 12.14
CA PHE A 156 -4.95 -3.45 11.41
C PHE A 156 -3.76 -4.18 12.00
N ARG A 157 -3.29 -3.76 13.18
CA ARG A 157 -2.29 -4.45 14.00
C ARG A 157 -0.99 -4.73 13.26
N TYR A 158 -0.42 -3.73 12.59
CA TYR A 158 0.92 -3.84 12.03
C TYR A 158 1.97 -3.24 12.97
N ASP A 159 3.17 -3.81 12.94
CA ASP A 159 4.32 -3.30 13.68
C ASP A 159 4.90 -2.08 12.97
N PHE A 160 4.71 -0.90 13.57
CA PHE A 160 5.33 0.32 13.05
C PHE A 160 6.83 0.38 13.33
N GLU A 161 7.30 -0.18 14.45
CA GLU A 161 8.68 0.00 14.91
C GLU A 161 9.67 -0.87 14.11
N ASN A 162 9.18 -1.92 13.46
CA ASN A 162 9.99 -2.82 12.64
C ASN A 162 9.51 -2.87 11.18
N PRO A 163 10.06 -2.04 10.28
CA PRO A 163 9.72 -2.05 8.85
C PRO A 163 9.96 -3.39 8.15
N ALA A 164 10.84 -4.25 8.69
CA ALA A 164 11.10 -5.57 8.12
C ALA A 164 10.01 -6.59 8.47
N ASN A 165 9.18 -6.33 9.49
CA ASN A 165 8.09 -7.19 9.87
C ASN A 165 6.85 -6.93 8.99
N LYS A 166 6.63 -7.82 8.03
CA LYS A 166 5.42 -7.77 7.17
C LYS A 166 4.17 -8.38 7.83
N MET A 167 4.30 -9.07 8.95
CA MET A 167 3.18 -9.78 9.57
C MET A 167 2.46 -8.90 10.58
N PRO A 168 1.13 -9.04 10.72
CA PRO A 168 0.42 -8.41 11.82
C PRO A 168 0.90 -8.96 13.18
N VAL A 169 0.82 -8.11 14.20
CA VAL A 169 1.22 -8.40 15.60
C VAL A 169 0.04 -8.78 16.50
N GLY A 170 -1.18 -8.77 15.98
CA GLY A 170 -2.38 -9.14 16.74
C GLY A 170 -3.62 -9.22 15.88
N GLU A 171 -4.74 -9.58 16.50
CA GLU A 171 -6.04 -9.72 15.83
C GLU A 171 -6.72 -8.36 15.56
N ILE A 172 -7.42 -8.26 14.42
CA ILE A 172 -8.25 -7.09 14.11
C ILE A 172 -9.50 -7.13 14.98
N ASP A 173 -9.70 -6.07 15.76
CA ASP A 173 -10.93 -5.87 16.52
C ASP A 173 -11.94 -5.08 15.65
N LEU A 174 -12.94 -5.79 15.10
CA LEU A 174 -13.95 -5.16 14.24
C LEU A 174 -14.79 -4.12 14.99
N ALA A 175 -15.07 -4.33 16.27
CA ALA A 175 -15.82 -3.36 17.06
C ALA A 175 -15.00 -2.07 17.25
N GLU A 176 -13.70 -2.20 17.52
CA GLU A 176 -12.78 -1.06 17.56
C GLU A 176 -12.71 -0.34 16.20
N VAL A 177 -12.62 -1.08 15.10
CA VAL A 177 -12.58 -0.53 13.74
C VAL A 177 -13.86 0.26 13.45
N HIS A 178 -15.04 -0.33 13.69
CA HIS A 178 -16.32 0.36 13.45
C HIS A 178 -16.47 1.60 14.34
N ALA A 179 -16.12 1.48 15.63
CA ALA A 179 -16.22 2.60 16.57
C ALA A 179 -15.27 3.77 16.21
N LYS A 180 -14.04 3.48 15.79
CA LYS A 180 -13.04 4.52 15.48
C LYS A 180 -13.21 5.12 14.08
N LEU A 181 -13.82 4.41 13.15
CA LEU A 181 -13.94 4.85 11.76
C LEU A 181 -15.37 5.29 11.37
N GLY A 182 -16.39 5.03 12.19
CA GLY A 182 -17.79 5.38 11.89
C GLY A 182 -18.17 6.85 12.10
N GLY A 183 -17.38 7.62 12.86
CA GLY A 183 -17.65 9.03 13.17
C GLY A 183 -17.94 9.26 14.65
#